data_AF-A0A497QBM0-F1
#
_entry.id   AF-A0A497QBM0-F1
#
_cell.length_a   1.000
_cell.length_b   1.000
_cell.length_c   1.000
_cell.angle_alpha   90.00
_cell.angle_beta   90.00
_cell.angle_gamma   90.00
#
_symmetry.space_group_name_H-M   'P 1'
#
loop_
_entity.id
_entity.type
_entity.pdbx_description
1 polymer ?
#
loop_
_entity_poly.entity_id
_entity_poly.type
_entity_poly.pdbx_seq_one_letter_code
_entity_poly.pdbx_strand_id
1 'polypeptide(L)'
;MYSERMTIQLGVTTRIEPMPDYVLRRPAIPRWWDPVSRPHVAIIVRDPVTKTEIRYFLSSRGTPCSNGRTTLDVSDIDALPEGTLIEVRFNATRANLYRLEMVGNVPCWRWLARSQGLTDFETESISWSIQDDDEILEPDPVVAG
;
A
#
# COMPACT_ATOMS: atom_id res chain seq x y z
N MET A 1 25.57 31.81 41.17
CA MET A 1 26.65 31.29 40.30
C MET A 1 26.30 29.85 39.96
N TYR A 2 26.16 29.60 38.66
CA TYR A 2 26.00 28.33 37.91
C TYR A 2 25.26 27.15 38.56
N SER A 3 23.96 27.06 38.26
CA SER A 3 23.18 25.83 38.31
C SER A 3 23.46 25.03 37.03
N GLU A 4 23.76 23.74 37.20
CA GLU A 4 24.12 22.81 36.14
C GLU A 4 23.03 22.72 35.05
N ARG A 5 23.44 22.82 33.79
CA ARG A 5 22.60 22.51 32.63
C ARG A 5 22.55 21.00 32.47
N MET A 6 21.45 20.38 32.88
CA MET A 6 21.12 19.00 32.49
C MET A 6 20.74 18.99 31.00
N THR A 7 21.67 18.55 30.17
CA THR A 7 21.44 18.24 28.76
C THR A 7 20.83 16.84 28.68
N ILE A 8 19.51 16.73 28.60
CA ILE A 8 18.87 15.47 28.20
C ILE A 8 18.88 15.44 26.67
N GLN A 9 19.93 14.87 26.09
CA GLN A 9 19.87 14.35 24.73
C GLN A 9 18.88 13.17 24.74
N LEU A 10 17.60 13.46 24.46
CA LEU A 10 16.66 12.47 23.97
C LEU A 10 17.07 12.11 22.54
N GLY A 11 18.15 11.34 22.44
CA GLY A 11 18.44 10.55 21.25
C GLY A 11 17.33 9.52 21.12
N VAL A 12 16.23 9.92 20.49
CA VAL A 12 15.27 8.99 19.92
C VAL A 12 15.99 8.34 18.75
N THR A 13 16.81 7.33 19.05
CA THR A 13 17.21 6.33 18.06
C THR A 13 15.92 5.61 17.66
N THR A 14 15.25 6.13 16.64
CA THR A 14 14.44 5.33 15.74
C THR A 14 15.39 4.29 15.17
N ARG A 15 15.50 3.14 15.86
CA ARG A 15 15.98 1.92 15.22
C ARG A 15 14.96 1.63 14.12
N ILE A 16 15.22 2.15 12.94
CA ILE A 16 14.58 1.74 11.70
C ILE A 16 15.12 0.34 11.49
N GLU A 17 14.38 -0.66 11.98
CA GLU A 17 14.63 -2.04 11.57
C GLU A 17 14.36 -2.09 10.07
N PRO A 18 15.33 -2.54 9.24
CA PRO A 18 15.09 -2.74 7.82
C PRO A 18 13.98 -3.79 7.69
N MET A 19 12.81 -3.34 7.21
CA MET A 19 11.66 -4.20 7.05
C MET A 19 11.95 -5.13 5.86
N PRO A 20 11.80 -6.46 5.99
CA PRO A 20 12.16 -7.36 4.91
C PRO A 20 11.32 -7.10 3.65
N ASP A 21 11.96 -7.15 2.49
CA ASP A 21 11.33 -7.05 1.16
C ASP A 21 10.42 -8.27 0.94
N TYR A 22 9.21 -8.22 1.49
CA TYR A 22 8.26 -9.33 1.45
C TYR A 22 7.53 -9.34 0.11
N VAL A 23 8.05 -10.14 -0.82
CA VAL A 23 7.31 -10.57 -1.99
C VAL A 23 6.34 -11.68 -1.59
N LEU A 24 5.05 -11.42 -1.69
CA LEU A 24 3.98 -12.36 -1.31
C LEU A 24 3.37 -12.96 -2.56
N ARG A 25 2.96 -14.24 -2.50
CA ARG A 25 2.16 -14.82 -3.61
C ARG A 25 0.82 -14.13 -3.81
N ARG A 26 0.20 -13.64 -2.73
CA ARG A 26 -1.09 -12.97 -2.80
C ARG A 26 -1.20 -11.92 -1.70
N PRO A 27 -1.80 -10.75 -1.97
CA PRO A 27 -2.04 -9.72 -0.96
C PRO A 27 -2.98 -10.24 0.12
N ALA A 28 -2.86 -9.66 1.32
CA ALA A 28 -3.81 -9.92 2.40
C ALA A 28 -5.14 -9.20 2.10
N ILE A 29 -6.11 -9.92 1.50
CA ILE A 29 -7.43 -9.37 1.14
C ILE A 29 -8.47 -9.74 2.21
N PRO A 30 -9.31 -8.79 2.66
CA PRO A 30 -10.45 -9.10 3.53
C PRO A 30 -11.38 -10.13 2.88
N ARG A 31 -11.71 -11.20 3.60
CA ARG A 31 -12.60 -12.26 3.08
C ARG A 31 -14.08 -11.86 3.09
N TRP A 32 -14.47 -11.04 4.06
CA TRP A 32 -15.87 -10.77 4.37
C TRP A 32 -16.22 -9.31 4.08
N TRP A 33 -17.37 -9.11 3.47
CA TRP A 33 -18.02 -7.81 3.39
C TRP A 33 -18.63 -7.45 4.73
N ASP A 34 -18.40 -6.22 5.16
CA ASP A 34 -18.98 -5.62 6.36
C ASP A 34 -19.50 -4.21 6.01
N PRO A 35 -20.80 -3.89 6.21
CA PRO A 35 -21.36 -2.59 5.83
C PRO A 35 -20.78 -1.41 6.63
N VAL A 36 -20.19 -1.68 7.81
CA VAL A 36 -19.56 -0.65 8.65
C VAL A 36 -18.13 -0.39 8.18
N SER A 37 -17.31 -1.43 8.10
CA SER A 37 -15.91 -1.32 7.69
C SER A 37 -15.73 -1.06 6.20
N ARG A 38 -16.71 -1.42 5.36
CA ARG A 38 -16.71 -1.22 3.90
C ARG A 38 -15.35 -1.56 3.25
N PRO A 39 -14.84 -2.79 3.43
CA PRO A 39 -13.56 -3.17 2.84
C PRO A 39 -13.65 -3.15 1.31
N HIS A 40 -12.55 -2.78 0.66
CA HIS A 40 -12.47 -2.80 -0.81
C HIS A 40 -11.07 -3.08 -1.33
N VAL A 41 -11.01 -3.48 -2.60
CA VAL A 41 -9.78 -3.59 -3.39
C VAL A 41 -9.94 -2.71 -4.61
N ALA A 42 -8.94 -1.89 -4.92
CA ALA A 42 -8.95 -1.02 -6.08
C ALA A 42 -7.57 -0.94 -6.74
N ILE A 43 -7.54 -0.83 -8.06
CA ILE A 43 -6.35 -0.42 -8.79
C ILE A 43 -6.15 1.08 -8.59
N ILE A 44 -4.91 1.50 -8.34
CA ILE A 44 -4.54 2.91 -8.32
C ILE A 44 -3.84 3.24 -9.64
N VAL A 45 -4.41 4.17 -10.39
CA VAL A 45 -3.78 4.75 -11.57
C VAL A 45 -3.46 6.20 -11.26
N ARG A 46 -2.18 6.56 -11.32
CA ARG A 46 -1.76 7.95 -11.15
C ARG A 46 -1.76 8.64 -12.51
N ASP A 47 -2.53 9.71 -12.62
CA ASP A 47 -2.51 10.57 -13.79
C ASP A 47 -1.10 11.20 -13.91
N PRO A 48 -0.40 11.02 -15.04
CA PRO A 48 0.96 11.52 -15.20
C PRO A 48 1.03 13.05 -15.19
N VAL A 49 -0.04 13.73 -15.60
CA VAL A 49 -0.14 15.19 -15.71
C VAL A 49 -0.62 15.80 -14.41
N THR A 50 -1.79 15.38 -13.91
CA THR A 50 -2.39 15.99 -12.72
C THR A 50 -1.83 15.44 -11.42
N LYS A 51 -1.09 14.31 -11.48
CA LYS A 51 -0.61 13.52 -10.34
C LYS A 51 -1.73 12.98 -9.44
N THR A 52 -2.99 13.12 -9.87
CA THR A 52 -4.17 12.62 -9.18
C THR A 52 -4.20 11.10 -9.22
N GLU A 53 -4.55 10.48 -8.10
CA GLU A 53 -4.78 9.04 -8.02
C GLU A 53 -6.25 8.73 -8.32
N ILE A 54 -6.48 7.92 -9.35
CA ILE A 54 -7.81 7.43 -9.73
C ILE A 54 -7.91 5.97 -9.28
N ARG A 55 -9.01 5.63 -8.59
CA ARG A 55 -9.28 4.27 -8.09
C ARG A 55 -10.29 3.56 -8.99
N TYR A 56 -9.92 2.37 -9.45
CA TYR A 56 -10.81 1.45 -10.15
C TYR A 56 -11.11 0.25 -9.24
N PHE A 57 -12.33 0.17 -8.72
CA PHE A 57 -12.70 -0.86 -7.75
C PHE A 57 -12.79 -2.24 -8.40
N LEU A 58 -12.07 -3.20 -7.82
CA LEU A 58 -12.07 -4.62 -8.20
C LEU A 58 -12.95 -5.47 -7.29
N SER A 59 -13.44 -4.89 -6.19
CA SER A 59 -14.23 -5.59 -5.19
C SER A 59 -15.69 -5.17 -5.21
N SER A 60 -16.58 -6.11 -4.95
CA SER A 60 -18.01 -5.88 -4.76
C SER A 60 -18.56 -6.69 -3.59
N ARG A 61 -19.76 -6.33 -3.14
CA ARG A 61 -20.50 -7.12 -2.16
C ARG A 61 -20.91 -8.44 -2.81
N GLY A 62 -20.42 -9.54 -2.26
CA GLY A 62 -20.74 -10.87 -2.74
C GLY A 62 -22.06 -11.43 -2.23
N THR A 63 -22.22 -12.75 -2.38
CA THR A 63 -23.44 -13.44 -1.98
C THR A 63 -23.46 -13.77 -0.48
N PRO A 64 -24.61 -13.70 0.19
CA PRO A 64 -24.74 -14.18 1.55
C PRO A 64 -24.48 -15.69 1.63
N CYS A 65 -23.58 -16.08 2.52
CA CYS A 65 -23.32 -17.47 2.87
C CYS A 65 -24.38 -18.01 3.85
N SER A 66 -24.48 -19.33 3.97
CA SER A 66 -25.41 -20.00 4.91
C SER A 66 -25.20 -19.65 6.38
N ASN A 67 -24.02 -19.14 6.74
CA ASN A 67 -23.69 -18.66 8.09
C ASN A 67 -24.07 -17.19 8.33
N GLY A 68 -24.79 -16.55 7.41
CA GLY A 68 -25.21 -15.15 7.50
C GLY A 68 -24.13 -14.11 7.17
N ARG A 69 -22.88 -14.52 6.90
CA ARG A 69 -21.82 -13.61 6.45
C ARG A 69 -21.91 -13.37 4.95
N THR A 70 -21.53 -12.19 4.49
CA THR A 70 -21.44 -11.86 3.06
C THR A 70 -19.97 -11.85 2.62
N THR A 71 -19.63 -12.45 1.49
CA THR A 71 -18.26 -12.42 0.95
C THR A 71 -17.90 -11.04 0.39
N LEU A 72 -16.61 -10.69 0.44
CA LEU A 72 -16.06 -9.65 -0.41
C LEU A 72 -15.61 -10.33 -1.70
N ASP A 73 -16.33 -10.11 -2.78
CA ASP A 73 -15.99 -10.71 -4.07
C ASP A 73 -14.98 -9.79 -4.76
N VAL A 74 -13.81 -10.32 -5.10
CA VAL A 74 -12.72 -9.57 -5.74
C VAL A 74 -12.38 -10.23 -7.07
N SER A 75 -12.32 -9.44 -8.13
CA SER A 75 -11.89 -9.88 -9.45
C SER A 75 -10.49 -10.49 -9.42
N ASP A 76 -10.15 -11.26 -10.46
CA ASP A 76 -8.82 -11.86 -10.55
C ASP A 76 -7.73 -10.78 -10.65
N ILE A 77 -6.94 -10.66 -9.59
CA ILE A 77 -5.85 -9.69 -9.50
C ILE A 77 -4.57 -10.25 -10.11
N ASP A 78 -4.40 -11.57 -10.16
CA ASP A 78 -3.15 -12.19 -10.59
C ASP A 78 -2.99 -12.15 -12.13
N ALA A 79 -4.07 -11.83 -12.84
CA ALA A 79 -4.11 -11.59 -14.28
C ALA A 79 -3.83 -10.11 -14.68
N LEU A 80 -3.54 -9.24 -13.72
CA LEU A 80 -3.24 -7.82 -13.98
C LEU A 80 -1.84 -7.65 -14.61
N PRO A 81 -1.58 -6.54 -15.33
CA PRO A 81 -0.25 -6.25 -15.85
C PRO A 81 0.78 -6.04 -14.75
N GLU A 82 2.04 -6.44 -15.00
CA GLU A 82 3.16 -6.10 -14.11
C GLU A 82 3.25 -4.59 -13.85
N GLY A 83 3.66 -4.23 -12.63
CA GLY A 83 3.74 -2.85 -12.17
C GLY A 83 2.41 -2.29 -11.67
N THR A 84 1.30 -3.02 -11.82
CA THR A 84 -0.01 -2.61 -11.31
C THR A 84 0.03 -2.39 -9.80
N LEU A 85 -0.47 -1.24 -9.36
CA LEU A 85 -0.66 -0.92 -7.95
C LEU A 85 -2.09 -1.23 -7.52
N ILE A 86 -2.22 -1.87 -6.36
CA ILE A 86 -3.53 -2.07 -5.73
C ILE A 86 -3.56 -1.53 -4.30
N GLU A 87 -4.65 -0.84 -4.00
CA GLU A 87 -5.07 -0.55 -2.64
C GLU A 87 -5.91 -1.71 -2.11
N VAL A 88 -5.54 -2.24 -0.95
CA VAL A 88 -6.40 -3.13 -0.17
C VAL A 88 -6.80 -2.41 1.11
N ARG A 89 -8.05 -1.92 1.14
CA ARG A 89 -8.61 -1.23 2.30
C ARG A 89 -9.38 -2.22 3.18
N PHE A 90 -9.04 -2.24 4.46
CA PHE A 90 -9.68 -3.09 5.45
C PHE A 90 -10.82 -2.36 6.16
N ASN A 91 -10.65 -1.07 6.41
CA ASN A 91 -11.64 -0.18 7.01
C ASN A 91 -11.31 1.30 6.75
N ALA A 92 -12.07 2.21 7.36
CA ALA A 92 -11.87 3.65 7.25
C ALA A 92 -10.43 4.11 7.54
N THR A 93 -9.71 3.44 8.44
CA THR A 93 -8.43 3.89 9.00
C THR A 93 -7.20 3.10 8.54
N ARG A 94 -7.42 1.98 7.82
CA ARG A 94 -6.37 1.01 7.46
C ARG A 94 -6.46 0.58 6.01
N ALA A 95 -5.39 0.83 5.26
CA ALA A 95 -5.17 0.26 3.94
C ALA A 95 -3.70 -0.17 3.76
N ASN A 96 -3.48 -1.11 2.85
CA ASN A 96 -2.16 -1.52 2.38
C ASN A 96 -2.05 -1.24 0.88
N LEU A 97 -0.83 -0.90 0.44
CA LEU A 97 -0.48 -0.73 -0.96
C LEU A 97 0.41 -1.90 -1.40
N TYR A 98 0.09 -2.51 -2.53
CA TYR A 98 0.90 -3.55 -3.14
C TYR A 98 1.19 -3.24 -4.59
N ARG A 99 2.31 -3.76 -5.10
CA ARG A 99 2.70 -3.74 -6.50
C ARG A 99 2.82 -5.15 -7.03
N LEU A 100 2.26 -5.39 -8.22
CA LEU A 100 2.48 -6.65 -8.93
C LEU A 100 3.85 -6.65 -9.60
N GLU A 101 4.62 -7.71 -9.39
CA GLU A 101 5.97 -7.90 -9.92
C GLU A 101 6.15 -9.33 -10.41
N MET A 102 6.94 -9.50 -11.46
CA MET A 102 7.26 -10.81 -12.00
C MET A 102 8.55 -11.33 -11.38
N VAL A 103 8.45 -12.31 -10.48
CA VAL A 103 9.64 -13.02 -9.98
C VAL A 103 9.90 -14.21 -10.89
N GLY A 104 10.76 -14.01 -11.89
CA GLY A 104 10.90 -14.91 -13.02
C GLY A 104 9.62 -14.85 -13.88
N ASN A 105 8.85 -15.93 -13.91
CA ASN A 105 7.58 -16.01 -14.65
C ASN A 105 6.35 -16.15 -13.73
N VAL A 106 6.50 -15.87 -12.44
CA VAL A 106 5.42 -16.00 -11.46
C VAL A 106 4.96 -14.61 -11.01
N PRO A 107 3.66 -14.29 -11.12
CA PRO A 107 3.11 -13.05 -10.58
C PRO A 107 3.17 -13.08 -9.05
N CYS A 108 3.80 -12.06 -8.47
CA CYS A 108 3.92 -11.88 -7.04
C CYS A 108 3.62 -10.44 -6.64
N TRP A 109 3.17 -10.25 -5.41
CA TRP A 109 2.77 -8.96 -4.87
C TRP A 109 3.78 -8.47 -3.83
N ARG A 110 4.53 -7.43 -4.17
CA ARG A 110 5.39 -6.71 -3.23
C ARG A 110 4.52 -5.78 -2.37
N TRP A 111 4.65 -5.90 -1.05
CA TRP A 111 4.01 -4.96 -0.14
C TRP A 111 4.84 -3.68 -0.03
N LEU A 112 4.28 -2.55 -0.45
CA LEU A 112 5.01 -1.29 -0.51
C LEU A 112 4.82 -0.42 0.74
N ALA A 113 3.57 -0.32 1.20
CA ALA A 113 3.24 0.62 2.25
C ALA A 113 1.99 0.23 3.03
N ARG A 114 1.87 0.87 4.19
CA ARG A 114 0.66 0.87 5.01
C ARG A 114 0.24 2.30 5.25
N SER A 115 -1.06 2.55 5.17
CA SER A 115 -1.65 3.74 5.77
C SER A 115 -2.17 3.40 7.16
N GLN A 116 -1.76 4.20 8.14
CA GLN A 116 -2.36 4.24 9.47
C GLN A 116 -2.88 5.66 9.69
N GLY A 117 -4.15 5.81 10.04
CA GLY A 117 -4.70 7.13 10.40
C GLY A 117 -5.41 7.87 9.26
N LEU A 118 -6.01 7.15 8.31
CA LEU A 118 -7.02 7.75 7.44
C LEU A 118 -8.18 8.27 8.29
N THR A 119 -8.60 9.51 8.05
CA THR A 119 -9.66 10.18 8.83
C THR A 119 -11.04 9.63 8.50
N ASP A 120 -11.28 9.23 7.25
CA ASP A 120 -12.55 8.64 6.81
C ASP A 120 -12.38 7.85 5.48
N PHE A 121 -13.48 7.27 4.99
CA PHE A 121 -13.60 6.62 3.68
C PHE A 121 -13.41 7.59 2.51
N GLU A 122 -13.72 8.88 2.70
CA GLU A 122 -13.69 9.90 1.65
C GLU A 122 -12.31 10.53 1.43
N THR A 123 -11.27 10.06 2.13
CA THR A 123 -9.92 10.57 1.92
C THR A 123 -9.45 10.25 0.49
N GLU A 124 -9.52 11.24 -0.40
CA GLU A 124 -9.18 11.14 -1.83
C GLU A 124 -7.70 10.79 -2.06
N SER A 125 -6.82 11.27 -1.19
CA SER A 125 -5.37 11.04 -1.26
C SER A 125 -4.87 10.37 0.02
N ILE A 126 -4.49 9.10 -0.09
CA ILE A 126 -3.82 8.40 1.00
C ILE A 126 -2.36 8.82 0.97
N SER A 127 -1.88 9.46 2.05
CA SER A 127 -0.44 9.61 2.24
C SER A 127 0.13 8.23 2.55
N TRP A 128 0.72 7.61 1.53
CA TRP A 128 1.48 6.39 1.69
C TRP A 128 2.79 6.75 2.38
N SER A 129 3.06 6.11 3.52
CA SER A 129 4.42 6.06 4.03
C SER A 129 5.22 5.11 3.14
N ILE A 130 5.59 5.59 1.96
CA ILE A 130 6.51 4.90 1.06
C ILE A 130 7.87 4.98 1.75
N GLN A 131 8.42 3.83 2.13
CA GLN A 131 9.86 3.77 2.39
C GLN A 131 10.51 3.73 1.00
N ASP A 132 10.96 4.91 0.54
CA ASP A 132 11.71 5.04 -0.70
C ASP A 132 13.03 4.26 -0.57
N ASP A 133 13.08 3.06 -1.16
CA ASP A 133 14.32 2.32 -1.42
C ASP A 133 14.73 2.36 -2.90
N ASP A 134 13.99 3.08 -3.76
CA ASP A 134 14.37 3.32 -5.16
C ASP A 134 15.09 4.68 -5.29
N GLU A 135 16.34 4.74 -4.83
CA GLU A 135 17.30 5.71 -5.36
C GLU A 135 17.60 5.30 -6.81
N ILE A 136 16.83 5.86 -7.75
CA ILE A 136 17.06 5.76 -9.18
C ILE A 136 18.47 6.31 -9.43
N LEU A 137 19.43 5.41 -9.62
CA LEU A 137 20.72 5.73 -10.24
C LEU A 137 20.42 6.25 -11.65
N GLU A 138 20.40 7.57 -11.82
CA GLU A 138 20.44 8.15 -13.15
C GLU A 138 21.70 7.62 -13.85
N PRO A 139 21.60 7.07 -15.07
CA PRO A 139 22.80 6.66 -15.80
C PRO A 139 23.63 7.91 -16.10
N ASP A 140 24.90 7.86 -15.72
CA ASP A 140 25.88 8.92 -15.99
C ASP A 140 25.79 9.37 -17.47
N PRO A 141 25.83 10.68 -17.74
CA PRO A 141 25.86 11.16 -19.12
C PRO A 141 27.09 10.60 -19.81
N VAL A 142 26.87 9.83 -20.87
CA VAL A 142 27.92 9.35 -21.78
C VAL A 142 28.64 10.58 -22.34
N VAL A 143 29.84 10.83 -21.83
CA VAL A 143 30.76 11.82 -22.40
C VAL A 143 31.21 11.25 -23.74
N ALA A 144 30.62 11.74 -24.83
CA ALA A 144 31.12 11.50 -26.17
C ALA A 144 32.45 12.26 -26.33
N GLY A 145 33.56 11.50 -26.34
CA GLY A 145 34.88 11.95 -26.77
C GLY A 145 35.19 11.43 -28.17
#